data_AF-A0A511T3P5-F1
#
_entry.id   AF-A0A511T3P5-F1
#
_cell.length_a   1.000
_cell.length_b   1.000
_cell.length_c   1.000
_cell.angle_alpha   90.00
_cell.angle_beta   90.00
_cell.angle_gamma   90.00
#
_symmetry.space_group_name_H-M   'P 1'
#
loop_
_entity.id
_entity.type
_entity.pdbx_description
1 polymer ?
#
loop_
_entity_poly.entity_id
_entity_poly.type
_entity_poly.pdbx_seq_one_letter_code
_entity_poly.pdbx_strand_id
1 'polypeptide(L)'
;MVLRRFVRSLFHAEARREPGLLLGEAPLKAVRLLGAKRLAEARERAEHALRGARRCACCRGLLEHLHDRIGSTLFLDDDPEQLARAFDAEERDGFTARVLAACIVLSGRERVVAPAL
;
A
#
# COMPACT_ATOMS: atom_id res chain seq x y z
N MET A 1 -12.82 -16.52 -18.97
CA MET A 1 -11.45 -16.48 -19.53
C MET A 1 -10.62 -15.46 -18.73
N VAL A 2 -9.46 -15.90 -18.23
CA VAL A 2 -8.22 -15.14 -17.95
C VAL A 2 -8.29 -13.81 -17.15
N LEU A 3 -8.59 -13.84 -15.85
CA LEU A 3 -8.24 -12.68 -14.96
C LEU A 3 -7.90 -13.04 -13.50
N ARG A 4 -8.01 -14.31 -13.12
CA ARG A 4 -7.73 -14.77 -11.73
C ARG A 4 -6.26 -15.02 -11.42
N ARG A 5 -5.36 -14.89 -12.39
CA ARG A 5 -3.97 -15.35 -12.27
C ARG A 5 -2.92 -14.22 -12.17
N PHE A 6 -3.28 -12.98 -12.53
CA PHE A 6 -2.33 -11.87 -12.54
C PHE A 6 -2.18 -11.19 -11.17
N VAL A 7 -3.28 -10.91 -10.48
CA VAL A 7 -3.22 -10.19 -9.19
C VAL A 7 -2.54 -11.01 -8.09
N ARG A 8 -2.57 -12.35 -8.17
CA ARG A 8 -1.91 -13.24 -7.20
C ARG A 8 -0.40 -13.39 -7.44
N SER A 9 0.11 -12.98 -8.60
CA SER A 9 1.52 -13.15 -8.96
C SER A 9 2.40 -11.96 -8.53
N LEU A 10 1.84 -10.75 -8.45
CA LEU A 10 2.60 -9.56 -8.04
C LEU A 10 2.88 -9.52 -6.52
N PHE A 11 1.98 -10.05 -5.68
CA PHE A 11 2.15 -10.03 -4.22
C PHE A 11 3.01 -11.16 -3.65
N HIS A 12 3.40 -12.15 -4.45
CA HIS A 12 4.25 -13.27 -4.00
C HIS A 12 5.73 -13.14 -4.38
N ALA A 13 6.12 -12.11 -5.13
CA ALA A 13 7.45 -12.04 -5.73
C ALA A 13 8.57 -11.47 -4.82
N GLU A 14 8.26 -10.78 -3.72
CA GLU A 14 9.29 -10.09 -2.91
C GLU A 14 9.28 -10.48 -1.42
N ALA A 15 8.97 -11.74 -1.13
CA ALA A 15 9.20 -12.34 0.20
C ALA A 15 10.56 -13.08 0.25
N ARG A 16 11.60 -12.51 -0.36
CA ARG A 16 12.97 -13.06 -0.23
C ARG A 16 13.93 -11.95 0.20
N ARG A 17 14.37 -12.09 1.47
CA ARG A 17 15.58 -11.49 2.07
C ARG A 17 15.50 -9.94 2.23
N GLU A 18 15.94 -9.27 3.30
CA GLU A 18 16.75 -9.53 4.48
C GLU A 18 16.35 -8.54 5.61
N PRO A 19 17.29 -8.01 6.42
CA PRO A 19 17.39 -8.16 7.86
C PRO A 19 16.65 -7.01 8.56
N GLY A 20 16.74 -6.93 9.89
CA GLY A 20 16.21 -5.79 10.64
C GLY A 20 16.81 -4.47 10.18
N LEU A 21 16.20 -3.84 9.17
CA LEU A 21 16.46 -2.46 8.83
C LEU A 21 15.87 -1.63 9.96
N LEU A 22 16.76 -0.96 10.67
CA LEU A 22 16.46 0.28 11.38
C LEU A 22 15.86 1.22 10.33
N LEU A 23 14.56 1.07 10.10
CA LEU A 23 13.76 1.95 9.26
C LEU A 23 14.00 3.35 9.83
N GLY A 24 14.80 4.12 9.09
CA GLY A 24 15.12 5.49 9.44
C GLY A 24 13.85 6.23 9.83
N GLU A 25 13.99 7.19 10.74
CA GLU A 25 12.93 7.95 11.40
C GLU A 25 12.06 8.80 10.44
N ALA A 26 11.95 8.45 9.16
CA ALA A 26 10.86 8.89 8.32
C ALA A 26 9.55 8.39 8.95
N PRO A 27 8.59 9.29 9.27
CA PRO A 27 7.36 8.89 9.91
C PRO A 27 6.55 8.07 8.91
N LEU A 28 6.61 6.75 9.04
CA LEU A 28 5.76 5.81 8.31
C LEU A 28 4.30 6.01 8.76
N LYS A 29 3.68 7.10 8.32
CA LYS A 29 2.32 7.50 8.69
C LYS A 29 1.33 6.40 8.33
N ALA A 30 1.53 5.72 7.21
CA ALA A 30 0.74 4.56 6.81
C ALA A 30 0.82 3.41 7.84
N VAL A 31 2.00 3.09 8.36
CA VAL A 31 2.20 2.08 9.41
C VAL A 31 1.45 2.48 10.70
N ARG A 32 1.57 3.76 11.09
CA ARG A 32 0.88 4.31 12.27
C ARG A 32 -0.65 4.30 12.13
N LEU A 33 -1.17 4.63 10.96
CA LEU A 33 -2.60 4.61 10.65
C LEU A 33 -3.21 3.19 10.68
N LEU A 34 -2.39 2.17 10.40
CA LEU A 34 -2.76 0.76 10.60
C LEU A 34 -2.61 0.31 12.07
N GLY A 35 -2.16 1.21 12.96
CA GLY A 35 -1.94 0.97 14.38
C GLY A 35 -0.76 0.05 14.69
N ALA A 36 0.12 -0.19 13.71
CA ALA A 36 1.25 -1.11 13.84
C ALA A 36 2.50 -0.36 14.30
N LYS A 37 3.40 -1.08 15.00
CA LYS A 37 4.71 -0.56 15.41
C LYS A 37 5.83 -0.98 14.47
N ARG A 38 5.60 -2.04 13.69
CA ARG A 38 6.57 -2.64 12.77
C ARG A 38 5.94 -2.83 11.39
N LEU A 39 6.75 -2.76 10.34
CA LEU A 39 6.29 -2.92 8.96
C LEU A 39 5.64 -4.29 8.71
N ALA A 40 6.21 -5.37 9.27
CA ALA A 40 5.64 -6.71 9.15
C ALA A 40 4.22 -6.80 9.74
N GLU A 41 4.01 -6.23 10.93
CA GLU A 41 2.69 -6.13 11.57
C GLU A 41 1.74 -5.25 10.76
N ALA A 42 2.24 -4.17 10.18
CA ALA A 42 1.46 -3.30 9.31
C ALA A 42 0.98 -4.04 8.05
N ARG A 43 1.83 -4.88 7.45
CA ARG A 43 1.49 -5.69 6.27
C ARG A 43 0.37 -6.69 6.58
N GLU A 44 0.46 -7.41 7.69
CA GLU A 44 -0.60 -8.33 8.11
C GLU A 44 -1.94 -7.59 8.30
N ARG A 45 -1.91 -6.43 8.96
CA ARG A 45 -3.11 -5.61 9.18
C ARG A 45 -3.65 -4.98 7.90
N ALA A 46 -2.78 -4.59 6.98
CA ALA A 46 -3.15 -4.10 5.65
C ALA A 46 -3.86 -5.19 4.84
N GLU A 47 -3.32 -6.41 4.84
CA GLU A 47 -3.97 -7.56 4.20
C GLU A 47 -5.34 -7.85 4.82
N HIS A 48 -5.45 -7.80 6.15
CA HIS A 48 -6.72 -7.98 6.84
C HIS A 48 -7.74 -6.89 6.44
N ALA A 49 -7.33 -5.63 6.44
CA ALA A 49 -8.17 -4.50 6.07
C ALA A 49 -8.68 -4.60 4.62
N LEU A 50 -7.84 -5.04 3.69
CA LEU A 50 -8.21 -5.18 2.28
C LEU A 50 -8.93 -6.49 1.96
N ARG A 51 -8.92 -7.49 2.86
CA ARG A 51 -9.56 -8.79 2.62
C ARG A 51 -11.07 -8.65 2.39
N GLY A 52 -11.73 -7.77 3.14
CA GLY A 52 -13.16 -7.47 2.95
C GLY A 52 -13.42 -6.75 1.63
N ALA A 53 -12.64 -5.70 1.34
CA ALA A 53 -12.77 -4.92 0.11
C ALA A 53 -12.53 -5.75 -1.16
N ARG A 54 -11.56 -6.67 -1.15
CA ARG A 54 -11.29 -7.61 -2.28
C ARG A 54 -12.46 -8.56 -2.58
N ARG A 55 -13.36 -8.79 -1.61
CA ARG A 55 -14.54 -9.64 -1.77
C ARG A 55 -15.78 -8.85 -2.22
N CYS A 56 -15.80 -7.51 -2.10
CA CYS A 56 -16.85 -6.71 -2.75
C CYS A 56 -16.51 -6.51 -4.22
N ALA A 57 -17.45 -6.80 -5.11
CA ALA A 57 -17.31 -6.45 -6.53
C ALA A 57 -17.16 -4.93 -6.74
N CYS A 58 -17.83 -4.14 -5.90
CA CYS A 58 -17.76 -2.68 -5.86
C CYS A 58 -16.36 -2.16 -5.52
N CYS A 59 -15.80 -2.60 -4.41
CA CYS A 59 -14.48 -2.15 -3.94
C CYS A 59 -13.34 -2.78 -4.72
N ARG A 60 -13.53 -3.93 -5.36
CA ARG A 60 -12.48 -4.61 -6.13
C ARG A 60 -12.05 -3.78 -7.34
N GLY A 61 -13.00 -3.31 -8.16
CA GLY A 61 -12.65 -2.49 -9.34
C GLY A 61 -11.98 -1.18 -8.94
N LEU A 62 -12.41 -0.60 -7.83
CA LEU A 62 -11.84 0.61 -7.27
C LEU A 62 -10.39 0.38 -6.76
N LEU A 63 -10.12 -0.76 -6.11
CA LEU A 63 -8.76 -1.15 -5.70
C LEU A 63 -7.85 -1.48 -6.89
N GLU A 64 -8.38 -2.10 -7.94
CA GLU A 64 -7.66 -2.37 -9.19
C GLU A 64 -7.27 -1.05 -9.86
N HIS A 65 -8.21 -0.11 -9.99
CA HIS A 65 -7.94 1.23 -10.52
C HIS A 65 -6.84 1.95 -9.74
N LEU A 66 -6.90 1.89 -8.40
CA LEU A 66 -5.89 2.50 -7.55
C LEU A 66 -4.50 1.89 -7.76
N HIS A 67 -4.41 0.56 -7.81
CA HIS A 67 -3.13 -0.11 -8.07
C HIS A 67 -2.58 0.22 -9.46
N ASP A 68 -3.43 0.34 -10.48
CA ASP A 68 -2.98 0.70 -11.83
C ASP A 68 -2.43 2.13 -11.90
N ARG A 69 -3.03 3.08 -11.16
CA ARG A 69 -2.57 4.49 -11.17
C ARG A 69 -1.31 4.73 -10.36
N ILE A 70 -1.23 4.17 -9.15
CA ILE A 70 -0.19 4.55 -8.17
C ILE A 70 0.67 3.38 -7.70
N GLY A 71 0.29 2.12 -7.95
CA GLY A 71 0.94 0.96 -7.35
C GLY A 71 2.44 0.84 -7.64
N SER A 72 2.93 1.32 -8.79
CA SER A 72 4.35 1.28 -9.15
C SER A 72 5.16 2.49 -8.65
N THR A 73 4.48 3.56 -8.24
CA THR A 73 5.07 4.84 -7.84
C THR A 73 4.98 5.10 -6.33
N LEU A 74 4.35 4.20 -5.57
CA LEU A 74 4.22 4.32 -4.12
C LEU A 74 5.54 4.07 -3.40
N PHE A 75 5.79 4.87 -2.37
CA PHE A 75 6.87 4.70 -1.43
C PHE A 75 6.33 4.47 -0.01
N LEU A 76 7.06 3.72 0.81
CA LEU A 76 6.65 3.40 2.19
C LEU A 76 6.53 4.64 3.10
N ASP A 77 7.23 5.71 2.76
CA ASP A 77 7.20 7.00 3.45
C ASP A 77 6.09 7.94 2.94
N ASP A 78 5.30 7.52 1.95
CA ASP A 78 4.19 8.34 1.45
C ASP A 78 3.14 8.61 2.52
N ASP A 79 2.58 9.82 2.47
CA ASP A 79 1.51 10.27 3.36
C ASP A 79 0.15 9.90 2.76
N PRO A 80 -0.63 8.99 3.37
CA PRO A 80 -1.92 8.56 2.83
C PRO A 80 -2.94 9.70 2.73
N GLU A 81 -2.87 10.72 3.59
CA GLU A 81 -3.79 11.86 3.52
C GLU A 81 -3.44 12.79 2.36
N GLN A 82 -2.14 13.02 2.12
CA GLN A 82 -1.71 13.80 0.95
C GLN A 82 -1.97 13.04 -0.35
N LEU A 83 -1.73 11.72 -0.35
CA LEU A 83 -2.03 10.86 -1.48
C LEU A 83 -3.54 10.88 -1.81
N ALA A 84 -4.42 10.90 -0.80
CA ALA A 84 -5.86 11.04 -1.01
C ALA A 84 -6.19 12.31 -1.80
N ARG A 85 -5.52 13.43 -1.52
CA ARG A 85 -5.78 14.71 -2.21
C ARG A 85 -5.41 14.70 -3.69
N ALA A 86 -4.58 13.77 -4.14
CA ALA A 86 -4.23 13.59 -5.55
C ALA A 86 -5.34 12.89 -6.37
N PHE A 87 -6.38 12.36 -5.72
CA PHE A 87 -7.55 11.79 -6.38
C PHE A 87 -8.67 12.84 -6.52
N ASP A 88 -9.51 12.66 -7.52
CA ASP A 88 -10.70 13.49 -7.71
C ASP A 88 -11.69 13.27 -6.57
N ALA A 89 -12.58 14.25 -6.33
CA ALA A 89 -13.50 14.22 -5.18
C ALA A 89 -14.37 12.95 -5.15
N GLU A 90 -14.89 12.53 -6.32
CA GLU A 90 -15.72 11.32 -6.46
C GLU A 90 -14.95 10.04 -6.13
N GLU A 91 -13.66 9.99 -6.44
CA GLU A 91 -12.79 8.85 -6.15
C GLU A 91 -12.40 8.82 -4.67
N ARG A 92 -12.08 9.98 -4.08
CA ARG A 92 -11.72 10.10 -2.67
C ARG A 92 -12.80 9.59 -1.74
N ASP A 93 -14.06 9.86 -2.05
CA ASP A 93 -15.19 9.41 -1.23
C ASP A 93 -15.33 7.88 -1.24
N GLY A 94 -14.75 7.20 -2.24
CA GLY A 94 -14.68 5.76 -2.34
C GLY A 94 -13.60 5.09 -1.46
N PHE A 95 -12.64 5.86 -0.93
CA PHE A 95 -11.53 5.31 -0.14
C PHE A 95 -11.40 5.98 1.22
N THR A 96 -11.13 5.17 2.24
CA THR A 96 -10.67 5.72 3.53
C THR A 96 -9.15 5.90 3.52
N ALA A 97 -8.63 6.84 4.32
CA ALA A 97 -7.18 6.98 4.54
C ALA A 97 -6.52 5.65 4.99
N ARG A 98 -7.28 4.76 5.64
CA ARG A 98 -6.83 3.42 6.05
C ARG A 98 -6.64 2.47 4.86
N VAL A 99 -7.44 2.59 3.79
CA VAL A 99 -7.26 1.81 2.56
C VAL A 99 -5.99 2.28 1.83
N LEU A 100 -5.78 3.59 1.74
CA LEU A 100 -4.56 4.16 1.15
C LEU A 100 -3.31 3.74 1.94
N ALA A 101 -3.38 3.79 3.26
CA ALA A 101 -2.31 3.30 4.14
C ALA A 101 -2.00 1.80 3.91
N ALA A 102 -3.04 0.97 3.70
CA ALA A 102 -2.86 -0.44 3.38
C ALA A 102 -2.20 -0.64 2.01
N CYS A 103 -2.56 0.15 0.99
CA CYS A 103 -1.92 0.11 -0.32
C CYS A 103 -0.45 0.55 -0.26
N ILE A 104 -0.14 1.63 0.46
CA ILE A 104 1.24 2.09 0.71
C ILE A 104 2.06 0.97 1.35
N VAL A 105 1.56 0.34 2.42
CA VAL A 105 2.33 -0.67 3.16
C VAL A 105 2.57 -1.96 2.37
N LEU A 106 1.66 -2.32 1.47
CA LEU A 106 1.74 -3.56 0.68
C LEU A 106 2.49 -3.41 -0.64
N SER A 107 2.42 -2.23 -1.27
CA SER A 107 2.98 -1.99 -2.61
C SER A 107 4.06 -0.92 -2.63
N GLY A 108 4.20 -0.15 -1.54
CA GLY A 108 5.18 0.90 -1.41
C GLY A 108 6.61 0.34 -1.37
N ARG A 109 7.49 1.03 -2.08
CA ARG A 109 8.92 0.72 -2.14
C ARG A 109 9.69 1.55 -1.12
N GLU A 110 10.85 1.06 -0.72
CA GLU A 110 11.80 1.89 0.03
C GLU A 110 12.40 2.93 -0.92
N ARG A 111 12.43 4.19 -0.46
CA ARG A 111 13.11 5.25 -1.20
C ARG A 111 14.62 5.07 -1.02
N VAL A 112 15.30 4.61 -2.07
CA VAL A 112 16.76 4.56 -2.10
C VAL A 112 17.26 5.97 -2.36
N VAL A 113 17.63 6.70 -1.31
CA VAL A 113 18.39 7.94 -1.46
C VAL A 113 19.81 7.52 -1.80
N ALA A 114 20.25 7.77 -3.04
CA ALA A 114 21.64 7.58 -3.40
C ALA A 114 22.50 8.46 -2.47
N PRO A 115 23.55 7.92 -1.81
CA PRO A 115 24.44 8.75 -1.05
C PRO A 115 25.02 9.82 -1.98
N ALA A 116 24.98 11.08 -1.55
CA ALA A 116 25.62 12.17 -2.26
C ALA A 116 27.11 11.82 -2.41
N LEU A 117 27.56 11.71 -3.67
CA LEU A 117 28.98 11.54 -4.02
C LEU A 117 29.75 12.82 -3.74
#